data_AF-A0A5C7VCS3-F1
#
_entry.id   AF-A0A5C7VCS3-F1
#
_cell.length_a   1.000
_cell.length_b   1.000
_cell.length_c   1.000
_cell.angle_alpha   90.00
_cell.angle_beta   90.00
_cell.angle_gamma   90.00
#
_symmetry.space_group_name_H-M   'P 1'
#
loop_
_entity.id
_entity.type
_entity.pdbx_description
1 polymer ?
#
loop_
_entity_poly.entity_id
_entity_poly.type
_entity_poly.pdbx_seq_one_letter_code
_entity_poly.pdbx_strand_id
1 'polypeptide(L)'
;MPAVGNPPSNAIVTIADGASLASAGCRFGSSLRGPRGFTLIELLVALSLVAVIAVLSWRGIDAMARAQQSTQQHTDEVLALQAGLAQWRADLDALMSWPAAPAAPGQPPASGPASQRSLAWDGRTLRLTRSDAGDAAAGLRVVAWTRRPASGQWQRWQSPPLASQAAWAAAWDAAAHWGQSDTEPPAAAGASAVTLARALDWQLHYYRHNAWTHPLSSSAESGSATQLLPDGVRLFLTLAAGQALAGPLVLDWVRPDFSGAQP
;
A
#
# COMPACT_ATOMS: atom_id res chain seq x y z
N MET A 1 -5.18 -29.06 -31.79
CA MET A 1 -4.11 -29.94 -31.29
C MET A 1 -3.88 -29.63 -29.82
N PRO A 2 -4.31 -30.48 -28.88
CA PRO A 2 -3.99 -30.32 -27.46
C PRO A 2 -2.74 -31.14 -27.11
N ALA A 3 -1.71 -30.47 -26.56
CA ALA A 3 -0.56 -31.13 -25.97
C ALA A 3 -0.85 -31.41 -24.48
N VAL A 4 -0.91 -32.71 -24.18
CA VAL A 4 -1.04 -33.32 -22.86
C VAL A 4 0.28 -33.22 -22.12
N GLY A 5 0.27 -32.70 -20.89
CA GLY A 5 1.42 -32.69 -19.97
C GLY A 5 1.07 -33.43 -18.68
N ASN A 6 1.75 -34.55 -18.46
CA ASN A 6 1.56 -35.54 -17.38
C ASN A 6 1.77 -35.00 -15.95
N PRO A 7 1.15 -35.62 -14.93
CA PRO A 7 1.41 -35.35 -13.51
C PRO A 7 2.68 -36.07 -12.98
N PRO A 8 3.29 -35.61 -11.86
CA PRO A 8 4.46 -36.27 -11.27
C PRO A 8 4.11 -37.58 -10.55
N SER A 9 4.98 -38.57 -10.77
CA SER A 9 4.89 -39.97 -10.38
C SER A 9 5.02 -40.23 -8.87
N ASN A 10 4.15 -41.10 -8.36
CA ASN A 10 4.28 -41.80 -7.08
C ASN A 10 5.54 -42.68 -7.08
N ALA A 11 6.45 -42.44 -6.14
CA ALA A 11 7.54 -43.35 -5.83
C ALA A 11 7.01 -44.47 -4.92
N ILE A 12 6.77 -45.64 -5.49
CA ILE A 12 6.56 -46.89 -4.76
C ILE A 12 7.94 -47.48 -4.46
N VAL A 13 8.29 -47.55 -3.17
CA VAL A 13 9.50 -48.23 -2.70
C VAL A 13 9.12 -49.67 -2.36
N THR A 14 9.53 -50.61 -3.22
CA THR A 14 9.50 -52.05 -2.97
C THR A 14 10.81 -52.44 -2.30
N ILE A 15 10.75 -52.97 -1.06
CA ILE A 15 11.89 -53.62 -0.42
C ILE A 15 11.60 -55.12 -0.40
N ALA A 16 12.39 -55.86 -1.17
CA ALA A 16 12.64 -57.28 -0.95
C ALA A 16 14.04 -57.39 -0.34
N ASP A 17 14.16 -58.05 0.82
CA ASP A 17 15.09 -59.17 0.95
C ASP A 17 14.84 -59.93 2.26
N GLY A 18 14.98 -61.24 2.16
CA GLY A 18 14.88 -62.17 3.27
C GLY A 18 16.20 -62.28 4.03
N ALA A 19 16.09 -62.40 5.35
CA ALA A 19 17.13 -63.02 6.16
C ALA A 19 16.46 -63.81 7.28
N SER A 20 16.49 -65.13 7.15
CA SER A 20 16.30 -66.10 8.22
C SER A 20 17.41 -65.89 9.26
N LEU A 21 17.04 -65.63 10.52
CA LEU A 21 17.97 -65.68 11.64
C LEU A 21 17.45 -66.67 12.67
N ALA A 22 18.25 -67.74 12.81
CA ALA A 22 18.12 -68.80 13.79
C ALA A 22 18.03 -68.24 15.22
N SER A 23 17.13 -68.83 15.98
CA SER A 23 16.90 -68.58 17.40
C SER A 23 18.08 -69.05 18.25
N ALA A 24 18.93 -68.11 18.66
CA ALA A 24 19.84 -68.31 19.79
C ALA A 24 19.22 -67.67 21.04
N GLY A 25 18.74 -68.51 21.95
CA GLY A 25 18.23 -68.08 23.24
C GLY A 25 19.34 -67.56 24.15
N CYS A 26 19.28 -66.28 24.50
CA CYS A 26 19.95 -65.74 25.68
C CYS A 26 18.88 -65.40 26.72
N ARG A 27 18.86 -66.19 27.80
CA ARG A 27 18.06 -65.95 29.00
C ARG A 27 18.58 -64.68 29.68
N PHE A 28 17.90 -63.55 29.48
CA PHE A 28 18.04 -62.41 30.38
C PHE A 28 17.31 -62.76 31.68
N GLY A 29 18.09 -63.10 32.71
CA GLY A 29 17.59 -63.25 34.06
C GLY A 29 16.88 -61.97 34.49
N SER A 30 15.56 -62.01 34.55
CA SER A 30 14.73 -60.99 35.16
C SER A 30 15.02 -60.97 36.67
N SER A 31 15.90 -60.08 37.10
CA SER A 31 15.88 -59.62 38.48
C SER A 31 14.59 -58.82 38.66
N LEU A 32 13.51 -59.52 39.05
CA LEU A 32 12.29 -58.90 39.55
C LEU A 32 12.66 -58.16 40.84
N ARG A 33 13.09 -56.90 40.69
CA ARG A 33 13.09 -55.95 41.79
C ARG A 33 11.64 -55.83 42.23
N GLY A 34 11.35 -56.19 43.48
CA GLY A 34 10.05 -55.97 44.08
C GLY A 34 9.59 -54.51 43.90
N PRO A 35 8.28 -54.24 43.86
CA PRO A 35 7.75 -52.90 43.64
C PRO A 35 8.33 -51.98 44.71
N ARG A 36 9.24 -51.09 44.29
CA ARG A 36 9.70 -49.99 45.13
C ARG A 36 8.49 -49.08 45.31
N GLY A 37 8.03 -48.92 46.55
CA GLY A 37 6.97 -47.98 46.88
C GLY A 37 7.36 -46.59 46.41
N PHE A 38 6.47 -45.94 45.67
CA PHE A 38 6.65 -44.60 45.13
C PHE A 38 6.82 -43.62 46.30
N THR A 39 8.01 -43.05 46.47
CA THR A 39 8.21 -42.07 47.55
C THR A 39 7.54 -40.75 47.17
N LEU A 40 6.98 -40.03 48.15
CA LEU A 40 6.38 -38.70 47.94
C LEU A 40 7.34 -37.76 47.20
N ILE A 41 8.63 -37.84 47.52
CA ILE A 41 9.69 -37.02 46.92
C ILE A 41 9.82 -37.30 45.41
N GLU A 42 9.74 -38.55 44.98
CA GLU A 42 9.86 -38.94 43.57
C GLU A 42 8.69 -38.40 42.73
N LEU A 43 7.47 -38.40 43.30
CA LEU A 43 6.31 -37.75 42.69
C LEU A 43 6.50 -36.25 42.55
N LEU A 44 6.99 -35.60 43.61
CA LEU A 44 7.18 -34.16 43.62
C LEU A 44 8.23 -33.71 42.61
N VAL A 45 9.35 -34.45 42.51
CA VAL A 45 10.39 -34.19 41.51
C VAL A 45 9.85 -34.43 40.10
N ALA A 46 9.17 -35.55 39.83
CA ALA A 46 8.59 -35.80 38.51
C ALA A 46 7.56 -34.73 38.12
N LEU A 47 6.67 -34.35 39.03
CA LEU A 47 5.66 -33.32 38.81
C LEU A 47 6.30 -31.95 38.55
N SER A 48 7.33 -31.57 39.31
CA SER A 48 8.05 -30.31 39.10
C SER A 48 8.74 -30.26 37.74
N LEU A 49 9.37 -31.35 37.29
CA LEU A 49 10.01 -31.41 35.98
C LEU A 49 8.99 -31.29 34.84
N VAL A 50 7.90 -32.05 34.92
CA VAL A 50 6.81 -31.97 33.93
C VAL A 50 6.18 -30.58 33.92
N ALA A 51 5.99 -29.96 35.09
CA ALA A 51 5.48 -28.60 35.19
C ALA A 51 6.41 -27.59 34.47
N VAL A 52 7.73 -27.69 34.66
CA VAL A 52 8.69 -26.82 33.98
C VAL A 52 8.64 -27.02 32.46
N ILE A 53 8.62 -28.28 31.98
CA ILE A 53 8.53 -28.58 30.55
C ILE A 53 7.21 -28.06 29.96
N ALA A 54 6.10 -28.22 30.67
CA ALA A 54 4.80 -27.72 30.23
C ALA A 54 4.80 -26.19 30.09
N VAL A 55 5.35 -25.47 31.07
CA VAL A 55 5.48 -24.00 31.02
C VAL A 55 6.38 -23.58 29.86
N LEU A 56 7.54 -24.21 29.67
CA LEU A 56 8.45 -23.88 28.57
C LEU A 56 7.84 -24.15 27.20
N SER A 57 7.11 -25.26 27.05
CA SER A 57 6.43 -25.63 25.80
C SER A 57 5.34 -24.61 25.44
N TRP A 58 4.52 -24.19 26.41
CA TRP A 58 3.51 -23.15 26.21
C TRP A 58 4.14 -21.81 25.82
N ARG A 59 5.22 -21.42 26.49
CA ARG A 59 5.97 -20.19 26.16
C ARG A 59 6.62 -20.23 24.78
N GLY A 60 7.06 -21.41 24.32
CA GLY A 60 7.61 -21.60 22.98
C GLY A 60 6.57 -21.39 21.89
N ILE A 61 5.36 -21.95 22.06
CA ILE A 61 4.23 -21.77 21.14
C ILE A 61 3.81 -20.29 21.10
N ASP A 62 3.67 -19.66 22.27
CA ASP A 62 3.32 -18.24 22.38
C ASP A 62 4.35 -17.32 21.70
N ALA A 63 5.64 -17.64 21.81
CA ALA A 63 6.69 -16.87 21.16
C ALA A 63 6.62 -17.00 19.64
N MET A 64 6.37 -18.21 19.12
CA MET A 64 6.21 -18.45 17.69
C MET A 64 4.96 -17.75 17.14
N ALA A 65 3.83 -17.83 17.84
CA ALA A 65 2.59 -17.15 17.45
C ALA A 65 2.78 -15.63 17.36
N ARG A 66 3.46 -15.01 18.34
CA ARG A 66 3.80 -13.59 18.27
C ARG A 66 4.75 -13.25 17.12
N ALA A 67 5.76 -14.09 16.87
CA ALA A 67 6.69 -13.89 15.77
C ALA A 67 5.99 -13.96 14.40
N GLN A 68 5.08 -14.92 14.22
CA GLN A 68 4.25 -15.02 13.01
C GLN A 68 3.36 -13.79 12.85
N GLN A 69 2.68 -13.36 13.92
CA GLN A 69 1.85 -12.17 13.89
C GLN A 69 2.63 -10.91 13.50
N SER A 70 3.83 -10.72 14.07
CA SER A 70 4.69 -9.59 13.71
C SER A 70 5.16 -9.65 12.25
N THR A 71 5.45 -10.85 11.75
CA THR A 71 5.87 -11.05 10.35
C THR A 71 4.73 -10.77 9.38
N GLN A 72 3.52 -11.21 9.71
CA GLN A 72 2.31 -10.93 8.94
C GLN A 72 2.02 -9.43 8.89
N GLN A 73 1.99 -8.76 10.05
CA GLN A 73 1.76 -7.31 10.13
C GLN A 73 2.79 -6.52 9.30
N HIS A 74 4.06 -6.88 9.40
CA HIS A 74 5.11 -6.28 8.59
C HIS A 74 4.87 -6.46 7.08
N THR A 75 4.46 -7.66 6.66
CA THR A 75 4.16 -7.96 5.25
C THR A 75 2.96 -7.16 4.76
N ASP A 76 1.89 -7.11 5.55
CA ASP A 76 0.67 -6.36 5.22
C ASP A 76 0.95 -4.86 5.07
N GLU A 77 1.76 -4.28 5.95
CA GLU A 77 2.17 -2.88 5.88
C GLU A 77 3.03 -2.58 4.63
N VAL A 78 3.94 -3.48 4.26
CA VAL A 78 4.70 -3.35 3.01
C VAL A 78 3.78 -3.42 1.79
N LEU A 79 2.85 -4.37 1.76
CA LEU A 79 1.89 -4.52 0.66
C LEU A 79 0.95 -3.31 0.55
N ALA A 80 0.48 -2.78 1.68
CA ALA A 80 -0.33 -1.57 1.71
C ALA A 80 0.41 -0.35 1.15
N LEU A 81 1.68 -0.16 1.53
CA LEU A 81 2.50 0.91 0.98
C LEU A 81 2.76 0.72 -0.53
N GLN A 82 3.09 -0.51 -0.97
CA GLN A 82 3.29 -0.81 -2.38
C GLN A 82 2.03 -0.54 -3.20
N ALA A 83 0.87 -1.01 -2.73
CA ALA A 83 -0.42 -0.72 -3.36
C ALA A 83 -0.71 0.78 -3.39
N GLY A 84 -0.34 1.50 -2.33
CA GLY A 84 -0.50 2.94 -2.24
C GLY A 84 0.34 3.75 -3.22
N LEU A 85 1.62 3.38 -3.37
CA LEU A 85 2.51 3.99 -4.35
C LEU A 85 2.08 3.64 -5.78
N ALA A 86 1.63 2.41 -6.02
CA ALA A 86 1.06 2.02 -7.30
C ALA A 86 -0.22 2.81 -7.61
N GLN A 87 -1.09 3.02 -6.60
CA GLN A 87 -2.30 3.83 -6.75
C GLN A 87 -1.98 5.30 -7.03
N TRP A 88 -0.97 5.88 -6.37
CA TRP A 88 -0.50 7.24 -6.64
C TRP A 88 -0.04 7.39 -8.09
N ARG A 89 0.75 6.43 -8.58
CA ARG A 89 1.18 6.40 -9.97
C ARG A 89 -0.01 6.25 -10.93
N ALA A 90 -0.94 5.34 -10.63
CA ALA A 90 -2.13 5.12 -11.45
C ALA A 90 -3.07 6.34 -11.51
N ASP A 91 -3.12 7.16 -10.46
CA ASP A 91 -3.84 8.44 -10.48
C ASP A 91 -3.20 9.45 -11.42
N LEU A 92 -1.86 9.51 -11.46
CA LEU A 92 -1.13 10.37 -12.39
C LEU A 92 -1.16 9.84 -13.83
N ASP A 93 -1.05 8.53 -14.05
CA ASP A 93 -1.16 7.92 -15.38
C ASP A 93 -2.53 8.17 -16.01
N ALA A 94 -3.58 8.25 -15.18
CA ALA A 94 -4.95 8.56 -15.61
C ALA A 94 -5.28 10.07 -15.56
N LEU A 95 -4.29 10.93 -15.30
CA LEU A 95 -4.45 12.38 -15.30
C LEU A 95 -4.99 12.82 -16.67
N MET A 96 -6.12 13.51 -16.66
CA MET A 96 -6.74 14.00 -17.88
C MET A 96 -6.93 15.50 -17.82
N SER A 97 -6.64 16.17 -18.94
CA SER A 97 -7.04 17.56 -19.13
C SER A 97 -8.54 17.64 -19.39
N TRP A 98 -9.33 18.07 -18.40
CA TRP A 98 -10.76 18.26 -18.62
C TRP A 98 -11.00 19.51 -19.50
N PRO A 99 -11.69 19.38 -20.65
CA PRO A 99 -11.93 20.53 -21.52
C PRO A 99 -12.75 21.58 -20.77
N ALA A 100 -12.38 22.85 -20.91
CA ALA A 100 -13.23 23.95 -20.46
C ALA A 100 -14.56 23.85 -21.20
N ALA A 101 -15.68 24.05 -20.49
CA ALA A 101 -16.99 24.12 -21.13
C ALA A 101 -16.92 25.14 -22.29
N PRO A 102 -17.46 24.80 -23.49
CA PRO A 102 -17.45 25.73 -24.61
C PRO A 102 -18.14 27.03 -24.16
N ALA A 103 -17.52 28.17 -24.50
CA ALA A 103 -18.13 29.47 -24.22
C ALA A 103 -19.51 29.51 -24.87
N ALA A 104 -20.55 29.84 -24.10
CA ALA A 104 -21.86 30.11 -24.71
C ALA A 104 -21.72 31.33 -25.65
N PRO A 105 -22.51 31.41 -26.73
CA PRO A 105 -22.48 32.56 -27.64
C PRO A 105 -22.64 33.87 -26.86
N GLY A 106 -21.63 34.76 -26.93
CA GLY A 106 -21.63 36.06 -26.24
C GLY A 106 -21.11 36.06 -24.80
N GLN A 107 -20.69 34.93 -24.24
CA GLN A 107 -19.98 34.88 -22.95
C GLN A 107 -18.46 34.85 -23.19
N PRO A 108 -17.66 35.61 -22.41
CA PRO A 108 -16.22 35.47 -22.44
C PRO A 108 -15.84 34.02 -22.08
N PRO A 109 -14.76 33.45 -22.68
CA PRO A 109 -14.28 32.13 -22.29
C PRO A 109 -14.06 32.10 -20.78
N ALA A 110 -14.45 31.00 -20.12
CA ALA A 110 -14.30 30.84 -18.68
C ALA A 110 -12.86 31.20 -18.28
N SER A 111 -12.73 32.30 -17.53
CA SER A 111 -11.46 32.96 -17.24
C SER A 111 -10.61 32.12 -16.28
N GLY A 112 -9.91 31.14 -16.84
CA GLY A 112 -8.95 30.28 -16.16
C GLY A 112 -8.61 29.10 -17.08
N PRO A 113 -7.34 28.73 -17.26
CA PRO A 113 -6.98 27.64 -18.16
C PRO A 113 -7.38 26.28 -17.61
N ALA A 114 -7.75 25.38 -18.52
CA ALA A 114 -8.17 24.01 -18.25
C ALA A 114 -7.15 23.20 -17.43
N SER A 115 -5.87 23.54 -17.56
CA SER A 115 -4.76 22.84 -16.93
C SER A 115 -4.64 23.11 -15.42
N GLN A 116 -5.06 24.29 -14.93
CA GLN A 116 -5.21 24.57 -13.48
C GLN A 116 -6.37 23.77 -12.84
N ARG A 117 -7.30 23.28 -13.67
CA ARG A 117 -8.44 22.45 -13.26
C ARG A 117 -8.13 20.95 -13.30
N SER A 118 -6.96 20.57 -13.83
CA SER A 118 -6.61 19.17 -14.03
C SER A 118 -5.63 18.68 -12.98
N LEU A 119 -4.71 19.55 -12.52
CA LEU A 119 -3.75 19.27 -11.47
C LEU A 119 -3.53 20.54 -10.62
N ALA A 120 -3.64 20.43 -9.31
CA ALA A 120 -3.34 21.52 -8.39
C ALA A 120 -2.60 21.02 -7.16
N TRP A 121 -1.59 21.78 -6.75
CA TRP A 121 -0.84 21.58 -5.52
C TRP A 121 -0.90 22.87 -4.71
N ASP A 122 -1.34 22.80 -3.46
CA ASP A 122 -1.45 23.95 -2.56
C ASP A 122 -0.38 23.98 -1.45
N GLY A 123 0.62 23.09 -1.54
CA GLY A 123 1.66 22.94 -0.50
C GLY A 123 1.36 21.84 0.51
N ARG A 124 0.12 21.34 0.57
CA ARG A 124 -0.30 20.27 1.48
C ARG A 124 -1.09 19.17 0.77
N THR A 125 -1.95 19.57 -0.15
CA THR A 125 -2.90 18.72 -0.86
C THR A 125 -2.63 18.77 -2.35
N LEU A 126 -2.43 17.59 -2.94
CA LEU A 126 -2.43 17.40 -4.39
C LEU A 126 -3.84 17.04 -4.81
N ARG A 127 -4.42 17.80 -5.74
CA ARG A 127 -5.71 17.49 -6.36
C ARG A 127 -5.50 17.24 -7.84
N LEU A 128 -6.16 16.24 -8.37
CA LEU A 128 -6.12 15.92 -9.79
C LEU A 128 -7.46 15.45 -10.31
N THR A 129 -7.70 15.73 -11.58
CA THR A 129 -8.83 15.21 -12.34
C THR A 129 -8.33 14.04 -13.17
N ARG A 130 -8.97 12.89 -13.02
CA ARG A 130 -8.63 11.67 -13.75
C ARG A 130 -9.82 11.09 -14.48
N SER A 131 -9.56 10.39 -15.57
CA SER A 131 -10.53 9.46 -16.14
C SER A 131 -10.61 8.20 -15.25
N ASP A 132 -11.79 7.60 -15.16
CA ASP A 132 -11.91 6.24 -14.64
C ASP A 132 -11.19 5.28 -15.59
N ALA A 133 -10.46 4.30 -15.04
CA ALA A 133 -9.60 3.44 -15.85
C ALA A 133 -10.44 2.34 -16.49
N GLY A 134 -10.54 2.35 -17.82
CA GLY A 134 -11.13 1.26 -18.60
C GLY A 134 -12.60 1.42 -18.98
N ASP A 135 -13.28 2.48 -18.52
CA ASP A 135 -14.65 2.76 -18.94
C ASP A 135 -14.88 4.28 -19.13
N ALA A 136 -14.94 4.71 -20.39
CA ALA A 136 -15.27 6.10 -20.73
C ALA A 136 -16.68 6.50 -20.25
N ALA A 137 -17.58 5.53 -20.03
CA ALA A 137 -18.91 5.76 -19.46
C ALA A 137 -18.92 5.82 -17.92
N ALA A 138 -17.89 5.31 -17.23
CA ALA A 138 -17.74 5.40 -15.77
C ALA A 138 -17.46 6.83 -15.27
N GLY A 139 -17.23 7.77 -16.18
CA GLY A 139 -17.20 9.20 -15.89
C GLY A 139 -15.87 9.69 -15.30
N LEU A 140 -15.81 10.98 -15.03
CA LEU A 140 -14.64 11.59 -14.41
C LEU A 140 -14.61 11.37 -12.90
N ARG A 141 -13.41 11.50 -12.32
CA ARG A 141 -13.25 11.63 -10.87
C ARG A 141 -12.26 12.73 -10.50
N VAL A 142 -12.49 13.31 -9.34
CA VAL A 142 -11.50 14.11 -8.63
C VAL A 142 -10.87 13.23 -7.56
N VAL A 143 -9.55 13.25 -7.51
CA VAL A 143 -8.74 12.58 -6.49
C VAL A 143 -7.92 13.63 -5.75
N ALA A 144 -7.76 13.43 -4.44
CA ALA A 144 -6.86 14.23 -3.63
C ALA A 144 -5.92 13.36 -2.81
N TRP A 145 -4.68 13.81 -2.69
CA TRP A 145 -3.66 13.21 -1.83
C TRP A 145 -3.22 14.26 -0.81
N THR A 146 -3.14 13.87 0.46
CA THR A 146 -2.68 14.76 1.51
C THR A 146 -1.98 13.98 2.61
N ARG A 147 -1.12 14.66 3.36
CA ARG A 147 -0.61 14.18 4.65
C ARG A 147 -1.31 14.96 5.75
N ARG A 148 -2.06 14.28 6.63
CA ARG A 148 -2.65 14.94 7.80
C ARG A 148 -1.57 15.36 8.79
N PRO A 149 -1.43 16.65 9.14
CA PRO A 149 -0.37 17.08 10.05
C PRO A 149 -0.48 16.50 11.45
N ALA A 150 -1.70 16.38 11.98
CA ALA A 150 -1.95 15.90 13.34
C ALA A 150 -1.52 14.43 13.55
N SER A 151 -1.81 13.55 12.59
CA SER A 151 -1.53 12.12 12.70
C SER A 151 -0.30 11.66 11.91
N GLY A 152 0.12 12.45 10.93
CA GLY A 152 1.09 12.08 9.90
C GLY A 152 0.53 11.11 8.87
N GLN A 153 -0.77 10.80 8.89
CA GLN A 153 -1.34 9.84 7.95
C GLN A 153 -1.33 10.41 6.53
N TRP A 154 -0.68 9.69 5.62
CA TRP A 154 -0.75 9.94 4.19
C TRP A 154 -1.97 9.23 3.63
N GLN A 155 -2.83 9.99 2.96
CA GLN A 155 -4.18 9.58 2.61
C GLN A 155 -4.54 9.97 1.18
N ARG A 156 -5.44 9.16 0.61
CA ARG A 156 -6.06 9.39 -0.69
C ARG A 156 -7.56 9.54 -0.52
N TRP A 157 -8.11 10.60 -1.08
CA TRP A 157 -9.55 10.84 -1.21
C TRP A 157 -9.99 10.74 -2.66
N GLN A 158 -11.21 10.27 -2.90
CA GLN A 158 -11.79 10.16 -4.23
C GLN A 158 -13.28 10.53 -4.22
N SER A 159 -13.70 11.27 -5.25
CA SER A 159 -15.10 11.60 -5.49
C SER A 159 -15.92 10.43 -6.06
N PRO A 160 -17.27 10.49 -5.97
CA PRO A 160 -18.15 9.71 -6.85
C PRO A 160 -17.83 9.97 -8.34
N PRO A 161 -18.33 9.12 -9.25
CA PRO A 161 -18.35 9.40 -10.69
C PRO A 161 -19.01 10.76 -10.99
N LEU A 162 -18.37 11.55 -11.84
CA LEU A 162 -18.80 12.91 -12.18
C LEU A 162 -19.24 12.94 -13.65
N ALA A 163 -20.47 13.42 -13.87
CA ALA A 163 -21.09 13.50 -15.19
C ALA A 163 -21.37 14.95 -15.65
N SER A 164 -21.10 15.96 -14.81
CA SER A 164 -21.36 17.36 -15.14
C SER A 164 -20.26 18.29 -14.61
N GLN A 165 -20.10 19.44 -15.26
CA GLN A 165 -19.16 20.49 -14.85
C GLN A 165 -19.42 20.97 -13.41
N ALA A 166 -20.70 21.10 -13.03
CA ALA A 166 -21.08 21.54 -11.69
C ALA A 166 -20.72 20.50 -10.63
N ALA A 167 -20.94 19.21 -10.90
CA ALA A 167 -20.54 18.14 -10.01
C ALA A 167 -19.01 18.07 -9.86
N TRP A 168 -18.28 18.27 -10.95
CA TRP A 168 -16.82 18.36 -10.91
C TRP A 168 -16.32 19.53 -10.06
N ALA A 169 -16.88 20.74 -10.24
CA ALA A 169 -16.48 21.90 -9.46
C ALA A 169 -16.74 21.69 -7.96
N ALA A 170 -17.93 21.16 -7.61
CA ALA A 170 -18.25 20.83 -6.23
C ALA A 170 -17.31 19.77 -5.63
N ALA A 171 -16.94 18.73 -6.40
CA ALA A 171 -15.98 17.71 -5.98
C ALA A 171 -14.56 18.27 -5.81
N TRP A 172 -14.15 19.20 -6.68
CA TRP A 172 -12.86 19.87 -6.62
C TRP A 172 -12.69 20.75 -5.37
N ASP A 173 -13.76 21.45 -4.99
CA ASP A 173 -13.81 22.26 -3.77
C ASP A 173 -13.91 21.37 -2.52
N ALA A 174 -14.72 20.30 -2.57
CA ALA A 174 -14.80 19.32 -1.48
C ALA A 174 -13.44 18.66 -1.21
N ALA A 175 -12.69 18.32 -2.27
CA ALA A 175 -11.33 17.80 -2.16
C ALA A 175 -10.37 18.80 -1.48
N ALA A 176 -10.53 20.09 -1.75
CA ALA A 176 -9.72 21.15 -1.12
C ALA A 176 -10.00 21.22 0.39
N HIS A 177 -11.28 21.28 0.76
CA HIS A 177 -11.72 21.33 2.16
C HIS A 177 -11.30 20.05 2.90
N TRP A 178 -11.44 18.89 2.27
CA TRP A 178 -10.98 17.62 2.82
C TRP A 178 -9.47 17.66 3.11
N GLY A 179 -8.65 18.11 2.17
CA GLY A 179 -7.20 18.18 2.34
C GLY A 179 -6.74 19.14 3.45
N GLN A 180 -7.51 20.20 3.70
CA GLN A 180 -7.24 21.20 4.73
C GLN A 180 -7.72 20.77 6.13
N SER A 181 -8.69 19.86 6.20
CA SER A 181 -9.19 19.35 7.48
C SER A 181 -8.13 18.56 8.24
N ASP A 182 -8.00 18.82 9.53
CA ASP A 182 -7.05 18.11 10.41
C ASP A 182 -7.65 16.84 11.02
N THR A 183 -8.99 16.76 11.02
CA THR A 183 -9.77 15.58 11.40
C THR A 183 -10.37 14.97 10.13
N GLU A 184 -10.59 13.65 10.10
CA GLU A 184 -11.29 13.03 8.97
C GLU A 184 -12.70 13.64 8.87
N PRO A 185 -13.01 14.39 7.80
CA PRO A 185 -14.31 15.02 7.66
C PRO A 185 -15.32 13.92 7.30
N PRO A 186 -16.61 14.12 7.61
CA PRO A 186 -17.64 13.19 7.16
C PRO A 186 -17.56 13.05 5.65
N ALA A 187 -17.57 11.80 5.17
CA ALA A 187 -17.53 11.53 3.74
C ALA A 187 -18.69 12.28 3.06
N ALA A 188 -18.37 13.19 2.13
CA ALA A 188 -19.35 13.70 1.20
C ALA A 188 -20.03 12.48 0.53
N ALA A 189 -21.35 12.53 0.32
CA ALA A 189 -22.11 11.35 -0.13
C ALA A 189 -21.44 10.64 -1.32
N GLY A 190 -20.95 9.42 -1.10
CA GLY A 190 -20.28 8.58 -2.09
C GLY A 190 -18.78 8.86 -2.32
N ALA A 191 -18.18 9.80 -1.62
CA ALA A 191 -16.73 9.98 -1.61
C ALA A 191 -16.07 8.99 -0.64
N SER A 192 -14.85 8.54 -0.96
CA SER A 192 -14.09 7.60 -0.14
C SER A 192 -12.70 8.13 0.19
N ALA A 193 -12.20 7.78 1.38
CA ALA A 193 -10.85 8.09 1.81
C ALA A 193 -10.14 6.80 2.25
N VAL A 194 -8.87 6.66 1.89
CA VAL A 194 -8.02 5.50 2.21
C VAL A 194 -6.74 6.00 2.86
N THR A 195 -6.37 5.37 3.97
CA THR A 195 -5.09 5.63 4.66
C THR A 195 -4.04 4.63 4.19
N LEU A 196 -2.85 5.12 3.85
CA LEU A 196 -1.82 4.29 3.22
C LEU A 196 -0.62 4.05 4.12
N ALA A 197 -0.06 5.12 4.70
CA ALA A 197 1.13 5.02 5.55
C ALA A 197 1.24 6.26 6.44
N ARG A 198 2.12 6.18 7.46
CA ARG A 198 2.49 7.35 8.25
C ARG A 198 3.72 8.02 7.66
N ALA A 199 3.62 9.30 7.37
CA ALA A 199 4.71 10.13 6.91
C ALA A 199 5.04 11.23 7.93
N LEU A 200 6.29 11.67 7.94
CA LEU A 200 6.79 12.87 8.60
C LEU A 200 6.76 14.08 7.67
N ASP A 201 7.04 13.85 6.39
CA ASP A 201 7.08 14.89 5.37
C ASP A 201 6.54 14.37 4.03
N TRP A 202 5.93 15.27 3.26
CA TRP A 202 5.33 15.00 1.94
C TRP A 202 5.48 16.27 1.09
N GLN A 203 6.23 16.16 -0.01
CA GLN A 203 6.50 17.30 -0.90
C GLN A 203 6.51 16.86 -2.35
N LEU A 204 6.21 17.80 -3.25
CA LEU A 204 6.19 17.58 -4.69
C LEU A 204 7.09 18.58 -5.41
N HIS A 205 7.71 18.09 -6.48
CA HIS A 205 8.38 18.90 -7.48
C HIS A 205 7.81 18.57 -8.86
N TYR A 206 7.70 19.59 -9.70
CA TYR A 206 7.26 19.46 -11.09
C TYR A 206 8.45 19.59 -12.03
N TYR A 207 8.51 18.70 -13.01
CA TYR A 207 9.42 18.81 -14.14
C TYR A 207 8.74 19.65 -15.23
N ARG A 208 9.31 20.81 -15.53
CA ARG A 208 8.82 21.77 -16.52
C ARG A 208 10.03 22.45 -17.15
N HIS A 209 9.99 22.72 -18.45
CA HIS A 209 11.05 23.45 -19.17
C HIS A 209 12.47 22.90 -18.86
N ASN A 210 12.62 21.57 -18.85
CA ASN A 210 13.88 20.88 -18.58
C ASN A 210 14.47 21.13 -17.17
N ALA A 211 13.64 21.49 -16.18
CA ALA A 211 14.06 21.72 -14.81
C ALA A 211 13.05 21.18 -13.77
N TRP A 212 13.56 20.74 -12.62
CA TRP A 212 12.74 20.42 -11.46
C TRP A 212 12.50 21.68 -10.63
N THR A 213 11.23 22.04 -10.43
CA THR A 213 10.82 23.24 -9.70
C THR A 213 9.76 22.91 -8.66
N HIS A 214 9.72 23.67 -7.56
CA HIS A 214 8.59 23.59 -6.65
C HIS A 214 7.34 24.16 -7.33
N PRO A 215 6.16 23.51 -7.21
CA PRO A 215 4.96 23.98 -7.90
C PRO A 215 4.48 25.36 -7.49
N LEU A 216 4.86 25.81 -6.28
CA LEU A 216 4.50 27.12 -5.72
C LEU A 216 5.59 28.18 -5.92
N SER A 217 6.72 27.83 -6.53
CA SER A 217 7.74 28.82 -6.88
C SER A 217 7.19 29.73 -7.98
N SER A 218 7.15 31.04 -7.73
CA SER A 218 6.88 32.02 -8.78
C SER A 218 8.08 32.09 -9.71
N SER A 219 8.06 31.37 -10.83
CA SER A 219 8.90 31.75 -11.96
C SER A 219 8.37 33.09 -12.49
N ALA A 220 9.27 34.00 -12.88
CA ALA A 220 8.94 35.28 -13.51
C ALA A 220 8.33 35.10 -14.94
N GLU A 221 7.68 33.97 -15.17
CA GLU A 221 7.11 33.55 -16.43
C GLU A 221 5.62 33.88 -16.39
N SER A 222 5.13 34.48 -17.48
CA SER A 222 3.74 34.86 -17.69
C SER A 222 2.79 33.80 -17.13
N GLY A 223 1.79 34.20 -16.33
CA GLY A 223 0.95 33.30 -15.52
C GLY A 223 0.32 32.09 -16.25
N SER A 224 0.30 32.09 -17.58
CA SER A 224 -0.03 30.96 -18.46
C SER A 224 0.91 29.75 -18.34
N ALA A 225 2.20 29.93 -18.00
CA ALA A 225 3.18 28.85 -17.89
C ALA A 225 3.03 28.03 -16.60
N THR A 226 2.74 28.69 -15.47
CA THR A 226 2.40 28.04 -14.17
C THR A 226 1.19 27.13 -14.30
N GLN A 227 0.34 27.42 -15.28
CA GLN A 227 -0.89 26.71 -15.51
C GLN A 227 -0.72 25.45 -16.35
N LEU A 228 0.37 25.22 -17.10
CA LEU A 228 0.56 24.00 -17.90
C LEU A 228 0.71 22.74 -17.01
N LEU A 229 0.17 21.60 -17.49
CA LEU A 229 0.43 20.31 -16.85
C LEU A 229 1.95 20.04 -16.88
N PRO A 230 2.54 19.58 -15.76
CA PRO A 230 3.95 19.24 -15.74
C PRO A 230 4.23 18.01 -16.60
N ASP A 231 5.45 17.91 -17.13
CA ASP A 231 5.92 16.76 -17.90
C ASP A 231 6.36 15.61 -16.99
N GLY A 232 6.62 15.92 -15.71
CA GLY A 232 6.90 14.93 -14.68
C GLY A 232 6.57 15.44 -13.28
N VAL A 233 6.32 14.52 -12.37
CA VAL A 233 6.03 14.79 -10.96
C VAL A 233 6.98 13.93 -10.13
N ARG A 234 7.74 14.59 -9.26
CA ARG A 234 8.58 13.92 -8.27
C ARG A 234 7.92 14.05 -6.91
N LEU A 235 7.73 12.90 -6.28
CA LEU A 235 7.25 12.77 -4.93
C LEU A 235 8.42 12.55 -3.98
N PHE A 236 8.52 13.40 -2.96
CA PHE A 236 9.33 13.18 -1.77
C PHE A 236 8.44 12.82 -0.59
N LEU A 237 8.69 11.67 0.02
CA LEU A 237 7.98 11.18 1.19
C LEU A 237 8.98 10.76 2.26
N THR A 238 8.85 11.25 3.48
CA THR A 238 9.65 10.72 4.60
C THR A 238 8.73 9.87 5.47
N LEU A 239 8.89 8.55 5.44
CA LEU A 239 8.09 7.61 6.22
C LEU A 239 8.48 7.65 7.71
N ALA A 240 7.48 7.67 8.58
CA ALA A 240 7.67 7.65 10.03
C ALA A 240 8.21 6.28 10.52
N ALA A 241 8.90 6.29 11.65
CA ALA A 241 9.28 5.04 12.33
C ALA A 241 8.06 4.35 12.97
N GLY A 242 8.18 3.05 13.26
CA GLY A 242 7.13 2.25 13.91
C GLY A 242 6.11 1.64 12.95
N GLN A 243 6.41 1.62 11.65
CA GLN A 243 5.77 0.82 10.61
C GLN A 243 6.85 0.02 9.87
N ALA A 244 6.47 -0.86 8.94
CA ALA A 244 7.37 -1.77 8.27
C ALA A 244 8.55 -1.11 7.54
N LEU A 245 8.33 0.07 6.96
CA LEU A 245 9.34 0.86 6.26
C LEU A 245 9.39 2.29 6.83
N ALA A 246 10.59 2.85 6.94
CA ALA A 246 10.83 4.19 7.48
C ALA A 246 11.95 4.90 6.72
N GLY A 247 11.97 6.22 6.78
CA GLY A 247 12.99 7.05 6.12
C GLY A 247 12.54 7.66 4.79
N PRO A 248 13.46 8.29 4.05
CA PRO A 248 13.15 9.02 2.83
C PRO A 248 12.87 8.07 1.65
N LEU A 249 11.84 8.41 0.88
CA LEU A 249 11.42 7.77 -0.36
C LEU A 249 11.26 8.86 -1.43
N VAL A 250 11.83 8.60 -2.61
CA VAL A 250 11.66 9.46 -3.78
C VAL A 250 11.06 8.63 -4.90
N LEU A 251 9.97 9.13 -5.50
CA LEU A 251 9.30 8.49 -6.62
C LEU A 251 9.15 9.50 -7.76
N ASP A 252 9.67 9.12 -8.92
CA ASP A 252 9.56 9.94 -10.13
C ASP A 252 8.50 9.36 -11.06
N TRP A 253 7.64 10.24 -11.54
CA TRP A 253 6.66 9.97 -12.57
C TRP A 253 6.88 10.90 -13.76
N VAL A 254 6.72 10.36 -14.96
CA VAL A 254 6.81 11.08 -16.23
C VAL A 254 5.49 10.89 -16.96
N ARG A 255 4.97 11.98 -17.53
CA ARG A 255 3.68 11.96 -18.23
C ARG A 255 3.76 11.01 -19.43
N PRO A 256 2.82 10.06 -19.61
CA PRO A 256 2.91 9.05 -20.68
C PRO A 256 2.98 9.60 -22.11
N ASP A 257 2.38 10.77 -22.35
CA ASP A 257 2.37 11.47 -23.64
C ASP A 257 3.59 12.41 -23.82
N PHE A 258 4.52 12.43 -22.85
CA PHE A 258 5.77 13.18 -22.97
C PHE A 258 6.68 12.51 -24.00
N SER A 259 6.58 12.94 -25.26
CA SER A 259 7.61 12.66 -26.25
C SER A 259 8.81 13.56 -25.93
N GLY A 260 9.91 12.98 -25.46
CA GLY A 260 11.17 13.71 -25.30
C GLY A 260 11.69 14.16 -26.67
N ALA A 261 11.26 15.33 -27.13
CA ALA A 261 11.89 16.00 -28.25
C ALA A 261 13.26 16.50 -27.76
N GLN A 262 14.29 15.69 -27.94
CA GLN A 262 15.66 16.18 -28.00
C GLN A 262 15.91 16.89 -29.35
N PRO A 263 16.78 17.91 -29.36
CA PRO A 263 16.84 18.98 -30.36
C PRO A 263 17.15 18.52 -31.80
#